data_AF-A0A1W9V0B0-F1
#
_entry.id   AF-A0A1W9V0B0-F1
#
_cell.length_a   1.000
_cell.length_b   1.000
_cell.length_c   1.000
_cell.angle_alpha   90.00
_cell.angle_beta   90.00
_cell.angle_gamma   90.00
#
_symmetry.space_group_name_H-M   'P 1'
#
loop_
_entity.id
_entity.type
_entity.pdbx_description
1 polymer ?
#
loop_
_entity_poly.entity_id
_entity_poly.type
_entity_poly.pdbx_seq_one_letter_code
_entity_poly.pdbx_strand_id
1 'polypeptide(L)'
;MKIGGLIIIIVVGVILIALIGMVARFWFGRRRASRDWAAANYPKLKDVGTVKKLTILPLIDWNTKDTNLTGEPGVSYLIRADDATILFDVGYNAQNEHPSPLLRNMETLGVSVSEIDMVVISHNHLDHVGGMGHQQGKSFGLSGQPTEIGNIPAYVPVPLSHPTARTIVTEKPQTLAPGVATIGTIPRQLFFLGRTPEQSLAINVAGKGIVLIVGCGHSTLQRIIDRAEMLFDAPIYGMVGGLHYPATASREKKLGLPLQSIFGTGKWPWTPITREDVRKAIKYLKERNPQLVSLSAHDSCDWSIEAFRSAFGEAYQDRHHQKTSS
;
A
#
# COMPACT_ATOMS: atom_id res chain seq x y z
N MET A 1 47.38 -12.51 -24.22
CA MET A 1 46.30 -13.38 -23.68
C MET A 1 46.15 -13.40 -22.14
N LYS A 2 47.07 -12.87 -21.30
CA LYS A 2 46.95 -12.98 -19.82
C LYS A 2 46.15 -11.87 -19.11
N ILE A 3 46.02 -10.68 -19.73
CA ILE A 3 45.35 -9.52 -19.11
C ILE A 3 43.82 -9.72 -19.05
N GLY A 4 43.22 -10.34 -20.08
CA GLY A 4 41.78 -10.61 -20.11
C GLY A 4 41.29 -11.55 -19.00
N GLY A 5 42.10 -12.55 -18.63
CA GLY A 5 41.75 -13.50 -17.56
C GLY A 5 41.69 -12.84 -16.18
N LEU A 6 42.63 -11.94 -15.88
CA LEU A 6 42.66 -11.22 -14.59
C LEU A 6 41.47 -10.27 -14.47
N ILE A 7 41.11 -9.56 -15.55
CA ILE A 7 39.95 -8.65 -15.57
C ILE A 7 38.66 -9.43 -15.32
N ILE A 8 38.49 -10.59 -15.96
CA ILE A 8 37.31 -11.44 -15.75
C ILE A 8 37.21 -11.90 -14.30
N ILE A 9 38.32 -12.34 -13.69
CA ILE A 9 38.34 -12.77 -12.28
C ILE A 9 37.94 -11.61 -11.35
N ILE A 10 38.47 -10.41 -11.58
CA ILE A 10 38.12 -9.23 -10.78
C ILE A 10 36.64 -8.90 -10.92
N VAL A 11 36.11 -8.86 -12.15
CA VAL A 11 34.69 -8.57 -12.41
C VAL A 11 33.78 -9.60 -11.74
N VAL A 12 34.09 -10.90 -11.88
CA VAL A 12 33.35 -11.98 -11.22
C VAL A 12 33.42 -11.84 -9.70
N GLY A 13 34.59 -11.52 -9.15
CA GLY A 13 34.79 -11.29 -7.73
C GLY A 13 33.93 -10.14 -7.19
N VAL A 14 33.89 -9.01 -7.89
CA VAL A 14 33.05 -7.85 -7.52
C VAL A 14 31.57 -8.21 -7.56
N ILE A 15 31.11 -8.91 -8.60
CA ILE A 15 29.71 -9.36 -8.71
C ILE A 15 29.35 -10.30 -7.54
N LEU A 16 30.25 -11.23 -7.20
CA LEU A 16 30.03 -12.17 -6.10
C LEU A 16 29.95 -11.45 -4.75
N ILE A 17 30.84 -10.50 -4.49
CA ILE A 17 30.83 -9.68 -3.28
C ILE A 17 29.52 -8.87 -3.18
N ALA A 18 29.08 -8.27 -4.30
CA ALA A 18 27.82 -7.53 -4.35
C ALA A 18 26.61 -8.45 -4.07
N LEU A 19 26.59 -9.66 -4.64
CA LEU A 19 25.55 -10.67 -4.41
C LEU A 19 25.53 -11.10 -2.93
N ILE A 20 26.69 -11.39 -2.34
CA ILE A 20 26.82 -11.75 -0.93
C ILE A 20 26.31 -10.60 -0.05
N GLY A 21 26.71 -9.36 -0.35
CA GLY A 21 26.24 -8.17 0.36
C GLY A 21 24.72 -8.00 0.29
N MET A 22 24.12 -8.22 -0.87
CA MET A 22 22.67 -8.15 -1.07
C MET A 22 21.93 -9.23 -0.28
N VAL A 23 22.42 -10.48 -0.30
CA VAL A 23 21.87 -11.60 0.47
C VAL A 23 22.01 -11.34 1.97
N ALA A 24 23.16 -10.86 2.43
CA ALA A 24 23.39 -10.51 3.83
C ALA A 24 22.45 -9.39 4.27
N ARG A 25 22.36 -8.30 3.51
CA ARG A 25 21.44 -7.17 3.76
C ARG A 25 20.01 -7.66 3.91
N PHE A 26 19.56 -8.53 3.00
CA PHE A 26 18.22 -9.10 3.06
C PHE A 26 18.01 -9.97 4.29
N TRP A 27 18.96 -10.85 4.60
CA TRP A 27 18.89 -11.74 5.75
C TRP A 27 18.82 -10.96 7.07
N PHE A 28 19.75 -10.03 7.28
CA PHE A 28 19.78 -9.18 8.46
C PHE A 28 18.54 -8.29 8.56
N GLY A 29 18.13 -7.68 7.45
CA GLY A 29 16.93 -6.85 7.37
C GLY A 29 15.66 -7.62 7.72
N ARG A 30 15.52 -8.85 7.22
CA ARG A 30 14.39 -9.73 7.52
C ARG A 30 14.37 -10.12 9.00
N ARG A 31 15.53 -10.44 9.59
CA ARG A 31 15.64 -10.74 11.02
C ARG A 31 15.27 -9.53 11.88
N ARG A 32 15.71 -8.33 11.50
CA ARG A 32 15.33 -7.08 12.15
C ARG A 32 13.82 -6.83 12.06
N ALA A 33 13.24 -6.91 10.87
CA ALA A 33 11.80 -6.74 10.67
C ALA A 33 10.96 -7.75 11.48
N SER A 34 11.39 -9.02 11.56
CA SER A 34 10.73 -10.02 12.40
C SER A 34 10.86 -9.73 13.89
N ARG A 35 12.01 -9.22 14.35
CA ARG A 35 12.19 -8.76 15.73
C ARG A 35 11.29 -7.57 16.05
N ASP A 36 11.25 -6.58 15.17
CA ASP A 36 10.41 -5.38 15.35
C ASP A 36 8.93 -5.77 15.43
N TRP A 37 8.48 -6.71 14.59
CA TRP A 37 7.13 -7.27 14.65
C TRP A 37 6.87 -8.00 15.98
N ALA A 38 7.79 -8.89 16.40
CA ALA A 38 7.63 -9.65 17.64
C ALA A 38 7.69 -8.78 18.91
N ALA A 39 8.42 -7.66 18.87
CA ALA A 39 8.49 -6.69 19.96
C ALA A 39 7.35 -5.67 19.93
N ALA A 40 6.56 -5.62 18.86
CA ALA A 40 5.43 -4.70 18.74
C ALA A 40 4.33 -5.14 19.71
N ASN A 41 4.19 -4.39 20.80
CA ASN A 41 3.11 -4.53 21.75
C ASN A 41 2.56 -3.13 22.03
N TYR A 42 1.37 -2.86 21.51
CA TYR A 42 0.70 -1.57 21.68
C TYR A 42 -0.55 -1.77 22.51
N PRO A 43 -0.86 -0.85 23.44
CA PRO A 43 -2.16 -0.86 24.09
C PRO A 43 -3.26 -0.64 23.04
N LYS A 44 -4.47 -1.09 23.36
CA LYS A 44 -5.68 -0.71 22.63
C LYS A 44 -5.72 0.82 22.49
N LEU A 45 -6.08 1.29 21.30
CA LEU A 45 -6.29 2.71 21.09
C LEU A 45 -7.54 3.15 21.87
N LYS A 46 -7.37 4.12 22.76
CA LYS A 46 -8.49 4.69 23.53
C LYS A 46 -9.17 5.78 22.73
N ASP A 47 -10.48 5.89 22.91
CA ASP A 47 -11.28 7.02 22.43
C ASP A 47 -11.14 7.30 20.92
N VAL A 48 -10.94 6.25 20.10
CA VAL A 48 -10.89 6.40 18.63
C VAL A 48 -12.19 6.98 18.11
N GLY A 49 -13.32 6.67 18.74
CA GLY A 49 -14.66 7.02 18.26
C GLY A 49 -15.10 6.13 17.10
N THR A 50 -16.17 6.54 16.42
CA THR A 50 -16.74 5.84 15.27
C THR A 50 -17.23 6.84 14.24
N VAL A 51 -17.24 6.44 12.96
CA VAL A 51 -17.94 7.17 11.90
C VAL A 51 -19.27 6.51 11.55
N LYS A 52 -20.27 7.31 11.16
CA LYS A 52 -21.58 6.83 10.72
C LYS A 52 -21.58 6.43 9.25
N LYS A 53 -20.82 7.13 8.42
CA LYS A 53 -20.75 6.92 6.98
C LYS A 53 -19.31 6.77 6.52
N LEU A 54 -19.05 5.74 5.72
CA LEU A 54 -17.76 5.53 5.06
C LEU A 54 -17.96 5.41 3.56
N THR A 55 -17.23 6.22 2.79
CA THR A 55 -17.09 6.08 1.33
C THR A 55 -15.61 5.94 1.00
N ILE A 56 -15.29 4.96 0.16
CA ILE A 56 -13.93 4.74 -0.35
C ILE A 56 -14.03 4.76 -1.87
N LEU A 57 -13.52 5.83 -2.48
CA LEU A 57 -13.52 6.05 -3.92
C LEU A 57 -12.10 5.85 -4.46
N PRO A 58 -11.83 4.82 -5.28
CA PRO A 58 -10.59 4.73 -6.02
C PRO A 58 -10.44 5.92 -6.96
N LEU A 59 -9.38 6.69 -6.76
CA LEU A 59 -8.95 7.73 -7.69
C LEU A 59 -7.91 7.18 -8.66
N ILE A 60 -7.11 6.21 -8.21
CA ILE A 60 -6.12 5.49 -9.01
C ILE A 60 -6.14 4.01 -8.61
N ASP A 61 -6.20 3.14 -9.62
CA ASP A 61 -5.93 1.70 -9.58
C ASP A 61 -5.53 1.26 -11.01
N TRP A 62 -5.09 0.03 -11.19
CA TRP A 62 -4.79 -0.53 -12.51
C TRP A 62 -6.03 -0.60 -13.41
N ASN A 63 -7.16 -1.01 -12.83
CA ASN A 63 -8.39 -1.22 -13.58
C ASN A 63 -9.34 -0.02 -13.42
N THR A 64 -9.82 0.50 -14.54
CA THR A 64 -10.97 1.42 -14.60
C THR A 64 -12.10 0.79 -15.40
N LYS A 65 -13.35 1.02 -14.97
CA LYS A 65 -14.56 0.71 -15.74
C LYS A 65 -15.03 1.89 -16.58
N ASP A 66 -14.59 3.11 -16.23
CA ASP A 66 -14.92 4.33 -16.95
C ASP A 66 -13.75 4.68 -17.89
N THR A 67 -14.05 4.77 -19.19
CA THR A 67 -13.07 5.07 -20.24
C THR A 67 -12.56 6.51 -20.17
N ASN A 68 -13.22 7.39 -19.41
CA ASN A 68 -12.77 8.76 -19.16
C ASN A 68 -11.73 8.83 -18.04
N LEU A 69 -11.53 7.75 -17.27
CA LEU A 69 -10.53 7.69 -16.22
C LEU A 69 -9.26 6.99 -16.72
N THR A 70 -8.13 7.39 -16.14
CA THR A 70 -6.82 6.79 -16.42
C THR A 70 -6.47 5.79 -15.32
N GLY A 71 -6.16 4.55 -15.69
CA GLY A 71 -5.56 3.58 -14.75
C GLY A 71 -4.03 3.63 -14.79
N GLU A 72 -3.38 3.26 -13.68
CA GLU A 72 -1.92 3.11 -13.59
C GLU A 72 -1.53 2.01 -12.58
N PRO A 73 -0.31 1.44 -12.65
CA PRO A 73 0.22 0.58 -11.60
C PRO A 73 0.56 1.41 -10.36
N GLY A 74 -0.47 1.81 -9.63
CA GLY A 74 -0.38 2.53 -8.38
C GLY A 74 -1.73 2.59 -7.69
N VAL A 75 -1.76 3.24 -6.53
CA VAL A 75 -2.97 3.37 -5.72
C VAL A 75 -3.18 4.81 -5.29
N SER A 76 -4.44 5.24 -5.34
CA SER A 76 -4.93 6.36 -4.56
C SER A 76 -6.41 6.18 -4.25
N TYR A 77 -6.79 6.43 -3.00
CA TYR A 77 -8.18 6.41 -2.54
C TYR A 77 -8.56 7.75 -1.95
N LEU A 78 -9.72 8.27 -2.35
CA LEU A 78 -10.42 9.31 -1.60
C LEU A 78 -11.36 8.64 -0.59
N ILE A 79 -11.06 8.81 0.69
CA ILE A 79 -11.82 8.22 1.78
C ILE A 79 -12.60 9.34 2.46
N ARG A 80 -13.91 9.22 2.53
CA ARG A 80 -14.77 10.11 3.32
C ARG A 80 -15.34 9.33 4.49
N ALA A 81 -14.99 9.76 5.70
CA ALA A 81 -15.39 9.15 6.96
C ALA A 81 -16.06 10.24 7.81
N ASP A 82 -17.39 10.32 7.73
CA ASP A 82 -18.18 11.49 8.14
C ASP A 82 -17.59 12.82 7.61
N ASP A 83 -17.11 13.69 8.50
CA ASP A 83 -16.57 15.01 8.17
C ASP A 83 -15.09 14.98 7.73
N ALA A 84 -14.41 13.83 7.84
CA ALA A 84 -13.01 13.71 7.44
C ALA A 84 -12.88 13.22 5.99
N THR A 85 -12.22 14.00 5.14
CA THR A 85 -11.83 13.64 3.78
C THR A 85 -10.32 13.41 3.69
N ILE A 86 -9.94 12.17 3.35
CA ILE A 86 -8.57 11.68 3.39
C ILE A 86 -8.16 11.27 1.98
N LEU A 87 -7.03 11.80 1.52
CA LEU A 87 -6.34 11.26 0.34
C LEU A 87 -5.31 10.22 0.80
N PHE A 88 -5.57 8.95 0.49
CA PHE A 88 -4.69 7.84 0.83
C PHE A 88 -3.87 7.44 -0.40
N ASP A 89 -2.55 7.60 -0.32
CA ASP A 89 -1.59 7.52 -1.44
C ASP A 89 -1.91 8.44 -2.62
N VAL A 90 -0.94 8.63 -3.53
CA VAL A 90 -1.04 9.61 -4.63
C VAL A 90 -0.69 9.03 -6.01
N GLY A 91 -0.75 7.70 -6.16
CA GLY A 91 -0.51 7.03 -7.44
C GLY A 91 0.96 7.03 -7.89
N TYR A 92 1.18 6.70 -9.17
CA TYR A 92 2.52 6.50 -9.74
C TYR A 92 3.02 7.71 -10.54
N ASN A 93 2.22 8.24 -11.46
CA ASN A 93 2.64 9.31 -12.36
C ASN A 93 4.01 9.06 -13.03
N ALA A 94 4.18 7.87 -13.63
CA ALA A 94 5.47 7.37 -14.13
C ALA A 94 6.19 8.33 -15.09
N GLN A 95 5.41 9.07 -15.88
CA GLN A 95 5.87 10.02 -16.88
C GLN A 95 6.12 11.44 -16.32
N ASN A 96 5.92 11.64 -15.01
CA ASN A 96 6.05 12.94 -14.34
C ASN A 96 5.17 14.03 -15.02
N GLU A 97 3.92 13.68 -15.33
CA GLU A 97 2.98 14.53 -16.06
C GLU A 97 2.31 15.58 -15.17
N HIS A 98 1.89 16.68 -15.80
CA HIS A 98 0.98 17.68 -15.23
C HIS A 98 -0.10 18.10 -16.25
N PRO A 99 -1.40 18.00 -15.91
CA PRO A 99 -1.94 17.31 -14.74
C PRO A 99 -1.61 15.80 -14.78
N SER A 100 -1.34 15.20 -13.62
CA SER A 100 -1.08 13.76 -13.50
C SER A 100 -2.37 12.94 -13.74
N PRO A 101 -2.25 11.61 -13.93
CA PRO A 101 -3.42 10.72 -13.92
C PRO A 101 -4.34 10.93 -12.71
N LEU A 102 -3.77 11.09 -11.51
CA LEU A 102 -4.51 11.37 -10.29
C LEU A 102 -5.36 12.65 -10.41
N LEU A 103 -4.75 13.77 -10.80
CA LEU A 103 -5.47 15.05 -10.91
C LEU A 103 -6.55 15.02 -12.00
N ARG A 104 -6.28 14.39 -13.15
CA ARG A 104 -7.27 14.20 -14.22
C ARG A 104 -8.46 13.37 -13.75
N ASN A 105 -8.22 12.29 -13.00
CA ASN A 105 -9.28 11.47 -12.44
C ASN A 105 -10.07 12.21 -11.36
N MET A 106 -9.41 12.97 -10.49
CA MET A 106 -10.09 13.82 -9.51
C MET A 106 -11.02 14.83 -10.20
N GLU A 107 -10.54 15.54 -11.22
CA GLU A 107 -11.36 16.47 -12.00
C GLU A 107 -12.57 15.78 -12.64
N THR A 108 -12.34 14.64 -13.30
CA THR A 108 -13.40 13.84 -13.97
C THR A 108 -14.46 13.36 -12.96
N LEU A 109 -14.04 13.03 -11.73
CA LEU A 109 -14.92 12.56 -10.65
C LEU A 109 -15.53 13.71 -9.81
N GLY A 110 -15.26 14.96 -10.16
CA GLY A 110 -15.75 16.14 -9.44
C GLY A 110 -15.16 16.28 -8.03
N VAL A 111 -13.92 15.84 -7.85
CA VAL A 111 -13.15 15.89 -6.59
C VAL A 111 -12.16 17.06 -6.68
N SER A 112 -12.16 17.93 -5.67
CA SER A 112 -11.22 19.05 -5.59
C SER A 112 -10.09 18.73 -4.61
N VAL A 113 -8.87 19.15 -4.90
CA VAL A 113 -7.76 19.07 -3.92
C VAL A 113 -8.09 19.85 -2.65
N SER A 114 -8.85 20.95 -2.76
CA SER A 114 -9.21 21.82 -1.63
C SER A 114 -10.16 21.19 -0.62
N GLU A 115 -10.79 20.06 -0.95
CA GLU A 115 -11.71 19.36 -0.04
C GLU A 115 -10.99 18.32 0.84
N ILE A 116 -9.69 18.10 0.62
CA ILE A 116 -8.89 17.12 1.37
C ILE A 116 -8.47 17.72 2.71
N ASP A 117 -8.82 17.06 3.80
CA ASP A 117 -8.45 17.47 5.16
C ASP A 117 -7.10 16.91 5.61
N MET A 118 -6.70 15.77 5.05
CA MET A 118 -5.41 15.14 5.34
C MET A 118 -4.95 14.19 4.24
N VAL A 119 -3.63 13.98 4.17
CA VAL A 119 -3.01 12.96 3.32
C VAL A 119 -2.47 11.83 4.20
N VAL A 120 -2.58 10.59 3.73
CA VAL A 120 -1.94 9.43 4.37
C VAL A 120 -1.15 8.68 3.31
N ILE A 121 0.16 8.54 3.51
CA ILE A 121 1.01 7.74 2.63
C ILE A 121 1.26 6.39 3.29
N SER A 122 0.91 5.31 2.59
CA SER A 122 1.03 3.93 3.09
C SER A 122 2.49 3.52 3.24
N HIS A 123 3.32 3.74 2.22
CA HIS A 123 4.75 3.46 2.19
C HIS A 123 5.47 4.28 1.11
N ASN A 124 6.80 4.33 1.17
CA ASN A 124 7.61 5.09 0.22
C ASN A 124 8.03 4.23 -0.98
N HIS A 125 7.07 3.89 -1.85
CA HIS A 125 7.35 3.41 -3.20
C HIS A 125 6.74 4.34 -4.24
N LEU A 126 7.38 4.39 -5.41
CA LEU A 126 7.10 5.22 -6.57
C LEU A 126 5.63 5.25 -6.99
N ASP A 127 4.93 4.13 -6.85
CA ASP A 127 3.54 3.89 -7.21
C ASP A 127 2.51 4.36 -6.16
N HIS A 128 3.01 4.92 -5.06
CA HIS A 128 2.22 5.47 -3.96
C HIS A 128 2.57 6.93 -3.64
N VAL A 129 3.76 7.40 -4.02
CA VAL A 129 4.27 8.75 -3.72
C VAL A 129 4.30 9.69 -4.93
N GLY A 130 3.77 9.27 -6.08
CA GLY A 130 3.69 10.10 -7.29
C GLY A 130 4.95 10.06 -8.15
N GLY A 131 5.77 9.01 -8.02
CA GLY A 131 6.83 8.71 -8.97
C GLY A 131 8.20 8.43 -8.36
N MET A 132 9.14 8.02 -9.23
CA MET A 132 10.51 7.65 -8.81
C MET A 132 11.28 8.83 -8.20
N GLY A 133 11.09 10.04 -8.72
CA GLY A 133 11.75 11.25 -8.19
C GLY A 133 11.38 11.50 -6.73
N HIS A 134 10.10 11.36 -6.40
CA HIS A 134 9.58 11.47 -5.03
C HIS A 134 10.09 10.34 -4.13
N GLN A 135 10.10 9.10 -4.62
CA GLN A 135 10.64 7.96 -3.86
C GLN A 135 12.10 8.18 -3.42
N GLN A 136 12.94 8.60 -4.37
CA GLN A 136 14.37 8.85 -4.16
C GLN A 136 14.61 10.10 -3.31
N GLY A 137 13.85 11.17 -3.59
CA GLY A 137 13.93 12.45 -2.90
C GLY A 137 13.31 12.47 -1.50
N LYS A 138 12.71 11.35 -1.04
CA LYS A 138 11.98 11.27 0.22
C LYS A 138 10.91 12.36 0.31
N SER A 139 10.11 12.46 -0.74
CA SER A 139 8.96 13.36 -0.81
C SER A 139 7.76 12.61 -1.40
N PHE A 140 6.64 13.29 -1.52
CA PHE A 140 5.52 12.87 -2.34
C PHE A 140 4.98 14.08 -3.12
N GLY A 141 4.21 13.84 -4.18
CA GLY A 141 3.60 14.90 -4.97
C GLY A 141 2.40 14.39 -5.76
N LEU A 142 1.39 15.24 -5.90
CA LEU A 142 0.16 14.88 -6.62
C LEU A 142 0.34 14.96 -8.15
N SER A 143 1.39 15.63 -8.63
CA SER A 143 1.65 15.85 -10.05
C SER A 143 3.13 16.13 -10.33
N GLY A 144 3.52 16.16 -11.61
CA GLY A 144 4.89 16.45 -12.05
C GLY A 144 5.30 17.91 -11.88
N GLN A 145 4.39 18.77 -11.45
CA GLN A 145 4.63 20.14 -11.01
C GLN A 145 4.21 20.31 -9.55
N PRO A 146 4.83 21.24 -8.80
CA PRO A 146 4.43 21.54 -7.43
C PRO A 146 2.94 21.83 -7.34
N THR A 147 2.21 20.99 -6.59
CA THR A 147 0.78 21.15 -6.37
C THR A 147 0.56 21.59 -4.92
N GLU A 148 -0.13 22.69 -4.71
CA GLU A 148 -0.49 23.11 -3.36
C GLU A 148 -1.66 22.28 -2.86
N ILE A 149 -1.50 21.67 -1.69
CA ILE A 149 -2.58 20.93 -1.00
C ILE A 149 -2.96 21.61 0.32
N GLY A 150 -2.45 22.82 0.55
CA GLY A 150 -2.61 23.57 1.79
C GLY A 150 -1.74 23.05 2.95
N ASN A 151 -1.81 23.74 4.09
CA ASN A 151 -1.10 23.38 5.33
C ASN A 151 -1.86 22.28 6.11
N ILE A 152 -2.32 21.24 5.40
CA ILE A 152 -3.01 20.09 5.98
C ILE A 152 -2.00 19.07 6.52
N PRO A 153 -2.36 18.24 7.52
CA PRO A 153 -1.50 17.15 7.96
C PRO A 153 -1.32 16.08 6.88
N ALA A 154 -0.08 15.61 6.73
CA ALA A 154 0.26 14.46 5.90
C ALA A 154 0.94 13.39 6.76
N TYR A 155 0.23 12.30 7.02
CA TYR A 155 0.71 11.19 7.84
C TYR A 155 1.54 10.23 7.00
N VAL A 156 2.84 10.17 7.28
CA VAL A 156 3.82 9.48 6.43
C VAL A 156 4.53 8.36 7.20
N PRO A 157 4.93 7.26 6.55
CA PRO A 157 5.43 6.05 7.22
C PRO A 157 6.93 6.14 7.54
N VAL A 158 7.62 7.06 6.88
CA VAL A 158 9.02 7.44 7.07
C VAL A 158 9.12 8.96 6.91
N PRO A 159 10.22 9.61 7.30
CA PRO A 159 10.43 11.03 7.00
C PRO A 159 10.28 11.30 5.50
N LEU A 160 9.18 11.93 5.12
CA LEU A 160 8.89 12.43 3.78
C LEU A 160 8.60 13.93 3.85
N SER A 161 8.88 14.66 2.77
CA SER A 161 8.56 16.08 2.62
C SER A 161 7.47 16.32 1.57
N HIS A 162 6.78 17.45 1.72
CA HIS A 162 5.88 18.04 0.72
C HIS A 162 6.06 19.57 0.78
N PRO A 163 5.93 20.31 -0.34
CA PRO A 163 6.13 21.76 -0.33
C PRO A 163 5.23 22.53 0.64
N THR A 164 3.98 22.09 0.82
CA THR A 164 2.96 22.84 1.60
C THR A 164 2.36 22.06 2.76
N ALA A 165 2.40 20.73 2.75
CA ALA A 165 1.72 19.92 3.74
C ALA A 165 2.59 19.72 4.98
N ARG A 166 1.96 19.68 6.16
CA ARG A 166 2.66 19.41 7.42
C ARG A 166 2.86 17.92 7.59
N THR A 167 4.06 17.42 7.31
CA THR A 167 4.35 15.98 7.40
C THR A 167 4.52 15.53 8.85
N ILE A 168 3.85 14.42 9.20
CA ILE A 168 3.84 13.80 10.52
C ILE A 168 4.23 12.34 10.34
N VAL A 169 5.37 11.93 10.90
CA VAL A 169 5.83 10.55 10.79
C VAL A 169 5.03 9.66 11.75
N THR A 170 4.47 8.58 11.21
CA THR A 170 3.48 7.71 11.88
C THR A 170 4.00 6.29 12.05
N GLU A 171 5.14 6.15 12.73
CA GLU A 171 5.70 4.83 13.03
C GLU A 171 4.80 4.00 13.94
N LYS A 172 4.13 4.65 14.90
CA LYS A 172 3.27 4.03 15.91
C LYS A 172 1.78 4.22 15.58
N PRO A 173 0.91 3.29 16.02
CA PRO A 173 -0.53 3.45 15.91
C PRO A 173 -1.01 4.71 16.62
N GLN A 174 -1.95 5.44 16.01
CA GLN A 174 -2.57 6.62 16.60
C GLN A 174 -3.89 6.97 15.90
N THR A 175 -4.79 7.62 16.64
CA THR A 175 -6.01 8.23 16.11
C THR A 175 -5.66 9.48 15.30
N LEU A 176 -6.24 9.62 14.12
CA LEU A 176 -6.03 10.76 13.20
C LEU A 176 -7.22 11.73 13.25
N ALA A 177 -8.42 11.18 13.35
CA ALA A 177 -9.70 11.88 13.49
C ALA A 177 -10.71 10.95 14.19
N PRO A 178 -11.89 11.44 14.64
CA PRO A 178 -12.94 10.57 15.16
C PRO A 178 -13.28 9.43 14.19
N GLY A 179 -13.18 8.20 14.67
CA GLY A 179 -13.39 6.96 13.92
C GLY A 179 -12.28 6.60 12.93
N VAL A 180 -11.19 7.37 12.84
CA VAL A 180 -10.09 7.18 11.87
C VAL A 180 -8.77 7.03 12.60
N ALA A 181 -8.06 5.93 12.36
CA ALA A 181 -6.74 5.69 12.93
C ALA A 181 -5.77 5.10 11.90
N THR A 182 -4.47 5.33 12.10
CA THR A 182 -3.43 4.51 11.48
C THR A 182 -3.07 3.37 12.43
N ILE A 183 -2.83 2.17 11.88
CA ILE A 183 -2.33 1.03 12.66
C ILE A 183 -0.82 1.10 12.91
N GLY A 184 -0.20 2.22 12.53
CA GLY A 184 1.24 2.43 12.55
C GLY A 184 1.95 1.59 11.51
N THR A 185 3.27 1.73 11.46
CA THR A 185 4.06 0.95 10.50
C THR A 185 4.21 -0.50 10.95
N ILE A 186 4.21 -1.39 9.97
CA ILE A 186 4.66 -2.78 10.07
C ILE A 186 5.81 -2.93 9.07
N PRO A 187 7.06 -3.13 9.53
CA PRO A 187 8.18 -3.22 8.62
C PRO A 187 8.23 -4.57 7.92
N ARG A 188 8.45 -4.56 6.60
CA ARG A 188 8.91 -5.70 5.83
C ARG A 188 10.30 -5.45 5.28
N GLN A 189 11.06 -6.52 5.06
CA GLN A 189 12.28 -6.47 4.27
C GLN A 189 12.01 -7.12 2.92
N LEU A 190 12.02 -6.32 1.86
CA LEU A 190 11.95 -6.73 0.47
C LEU A 190 13.35 -7.00 -0.07
N PHE A 191 13.50 -7.98 -0.97
CA PHE A 191 14.82 -8.44 -1.40
C PHE A 191 15.62 -7.36 -2.10
N PHE A 192 15.01 -6.69 -3.08
CA PHE A 192 15.64 -5.63 -3.85
C PHE A 192 15.41 -4.25 -3.21
N LEU A 193 14.16 -3.93 -2.85
CA LEU A 193 13.78 -2.59 -2.40
C LEU A 193 14.22 -2.25 -0.98
N GLY A 194 14.56 -3.24 -0.16
CA GLY A 194 15.08 -3.00 1.18
C GLY A 194 14.01 -3.03 2.26
N ARG A 195 14.25 -2.28 3.34
CA ARG A 195 13.29 -2.17 4.44
C ARG A 195 12.18 -1.22 4.02
N THR A 196 10.94 -1.72 4.06
CA THR A 196 9.73 -1.01 3.70
C THR A 196 8.80 -1.00 4.93
N PRO A 197 8.84 0.06 5.75
CA PRO A 197 7.78 0.35 6.71
C PRO A 197 6.52 0.73 5.96
N GLU A 198 5.43 0.05 6.26
CA GLU A 198 4.13 0.32 5.65
C GLU A 198 3.06 0.46 6.73
N GLN A 199 2.18 1.44 6.56
CA GLN A 199 1.02 1.65 7.41
C GLN A 199 -0.29 1.44 6.64
N SER A 200 -1.36 1.20 7.39
CA SER A 200 -2.72 1.08 6.87
C SER A 200 -3.67 1.88 7.74
N LEU A 201 -4.77 2.34 7.17
CA LEU A 201 -5.84 2.98 7.93
C LEU A 201 -6.80 1.93 8.49
N ALA A 202 -7.31 2.21 9.67
CA ALA A 202 -8.42 1.52 10.31
C ALA A 202 -9.53 2.53 10.54
N ILE A 203 -10.68 2.30 9.92
CA ILE A 203 -11.87 3.12 10.07
C ILE A 203 -12.89 2.36 10.91
N ASN A 204 -13.24 2.88 12.08
CA ASN A 204 -14.21 2.28 12.97
C ASN A 204 -15.62 2.75 12.60
N VAL A 205 -16.39 1.89 11.94
CA VAL A 205 -17.73 2.22 11.46
C VAL A 205 -18.78 1.79 12.48
N ALA A 206 -19.62 2.73 12.90
CA ALA A 206 -20.63 2.53 13.92
C ALA A 206 -21.57 1.36 13.56
N GLY A 207 -21.74 0.43 14.51
CA GLY A 207 -22.59 -0.75 14.35
C GLY A 207 -22.05 -1.82 13.38
N LYS A 208 -20.86 -1.62 12.80
CA LYS A 208 -20.26 -2.54 11.82
C LYS A 208 -18.92 -3.10 12.29
N GLY A 209 -17.97 -2.22 12.64
CA GLY A 209 -16.62 -2.59 13.06
C GLY A 209 -15.54 -1.94 12.21
N ILE A 210 -14.34 -2.52 12.21
CA ILE A 210 -13.15 -1.94 11.58
C ILE A 210 -13.10 -2.26 10.08
N VAL A 211 -13.02 -1.23 9.24
CA VAL A 211 -12.65 -1.33 7.84
C VAL A 211 -11.19 -0.94 7.68
N LEU A 212 -10.36 -1.88 7.21
CA LEU A 212 -8.95 -1.67 6.93
C LEU A 212 -8.76 -1.19 5.49
N ILE A 213 -7.96 -0.13 5.33
CA ILE A 213 -7.60 0.43 4.02
C ILE A 213 -6.10 0.33 3.84
N VAL A 214 -5.68 -0.41 2.83
CA VAL A 214 -4.30 -0.87 2.63
C VAL A 214 -3.73 -0.31 1.32
N GLY A 215 -2.47 0.11 1.33
CA GLY A 215 -1.72 0.46 0.12
C GLY A 215 -1.44 -0.78 -0.70
N CYS A 216 -0.27 -1.40 -0.49
CA CYS A 216 0.19 -2.57 -1.23
C CYS A 216 0.17 -3.86 -0.38
N GLY A 217 0.29 -3.75 0.95
CA GLY A 217 0.20 -4.90 1.85
C GLY A 217 1.46 -5.76 1.88
N HIS A 218 2.65 -5.16 1.68
CA HIS A 218 3.97 -5.79 1.91
C HIS A 218 4.09 -6.42 3.30
N SER A 219 3.37 -5.84 4.26
CA SER A 219 3.25 -6.30 5.63
C SER A 219 2.53 -7.63 5.79
N THR A 220 1.87 -8.14 4.74
CA THR A 220 0.96 -9.31 4.72
C THR A 220 -0.38 -9.07 5.41
N LEU A 221 -1.45 -9.62 4.83
CA LEU A 221 -2.81 -9.57 5.36
C LEU A 221 -2.88 -9.99 6.84
N GLN A 222 -2.19 -11.07 7.22
CA GLN A 222 -2.22 -11.60 8.58
C GLN A 222 -1.73 -10.57 9.57
N ARG A 223 -0.56 -9.95 9.35
CA ARG A 223 0.00 -8.98 10.29
C ARG A 223 -0.83 -7.70 10.37
N ILE A 224 -1.46 -7.29 9.27
CA ILE A 224 -2.34 -6.12 9.26
C ILE A 224 -3.56 -6.41 10.14
N ILE A 225 -4.19 -7.59 9.99
CA ILE A 225 -5.32 -8.02 10.82
C ILE A 225 -4.90 -8.17 12.28
N ASP A 226 -3.79 -8.86 12.57
CA ASP A 226 -3.30 -9.07 13.94
C ASP A 226 -3.01 -7.74 14.64
N ARG A 227 -2.45 -6.78 13.92
CA ARG A 227 -2.22 -5.42 14.43
C ARG A 227 -3.55 -4.72 14.69
N ALA A 228 -4.53 -4.83 13.81
CA ALA A 228 -5.84 -4.23 14.03
C ALA A 228 -6.53 -4.87 15.25
N GLU A 229 -6.55 -6.19 15.37
CA GLU A 229 -7.11 -6.92 16.52
C GLU A 229 -6.36 -6.58 17.83
N MET A 230 -5.06 -6.29 17.78
CA MET A 230 -4.30 -5.77 18.93
C MET A 230 -4.77 -4.38 19.37
N LEU A 231 -5.20 -3.53 18.43
CA LEU A 231 -5.48 -2.11 18.67
C LEU A 231 -6.96 -1.80 18.95
N PHE A 232 -7.89 -2.62 18.44
CA PHE A 232 -9.33 -2.37 18.51
C PHE A 232 -10.06 -3.54 19.14
N ASP A 233 -11.11 -3.26 19.91
CA ASP A 233 -12.04 -4.29 20.41
C ASP A 233 -13.17 -4.60 19.41
N ALA A 234 -13.41 -3.68 18.48
CA ALA A 234 -14.37 -3.89 17.41
C ALA A 234 -13.88 -4.97 16.42
N PRO A 235 -14.77 -5.81 15.87
CA PRO A 235 -14.40 -6.85 14.93
C PRO A 235 -13.92 -6.26 13.59
N ILE A 236 -13.16 -7.05 12.83
CA ILE A 236 -12.82 -6.71 11.45
C ILE A 236 -14.09 -6.85 10.60
N TYR A 237 -14.61 -5.71 10.13
CA TYR A 237 -15.76 -5.66 9.24
C TYR A 237 -15.35 -5.74 7.77
N GLY A 238 -14.23 -5.13 7.40
CA GLY A 238 -13.78 -5.17 6.01
C GLY A 238 -12.31 -4.86 5.76
N MET A 239 -11.88 -5.17 4.54
CA MET A 239 -10.52 -4.96 4.04
C MET A 239 -10.57 -4.52 2.58
N VAL A 240 -10.00 -3.35 2.29
CA VAL A 240 -9.96 -2.72 0.98
C VAL A 240 -8.54 -2.29 0.65
N GLY A 241 -8.03 -2.64 -0.52
CA GLY A 241 -6.70 -2.19 -0.95
C GLY A 241 -5.87 -3.26 -1.65
N GLY A 242 -4.58 -2.98 -1.85
CA GLY A 242 -3.62 -3.99 -2.29
C GLY A 242 -3.20 -4.91 -1.16
N LEU A 243 -2.97 -6.17 -1.51
CA LEU A 243 -2.41 -7.18 -0.62
C LEU A 243 -1.20 -7.90 -1.23
N HIS A 244 -0.69 -7.37 -2.36
CA HIS A 244 0.48 -7.86 -3.06
C HIS A 244 0.43 -9.36 -3.42
N TYR A 245 -0.60 -9.80 -4.16
CA TYR A 245 -0.76 -11.19 -4.58
C TYR A 245 -0.56 -11.43 -6.10
N PRO A 246 0.66 -11.26 -6.65
CA PRO A 246 0.98 -11.59 -8.05
C PRO A 246 1.28 -13.11 -8.19
N ALA A 247 0.32 -13.95 -7.83
CA ALA A 247 0.51 -15.40 -7.62
C ALA A 247 0.68 -16.22 -8.91
N THR A 248 0.11 -15.75 -10.02
CA THR A 248 0.19 -16.44 -11.32
C THR A 248 0.74 -15.57 -12.44
N ALA A 249 0.76 -14.25 -12.23
CA ALA A 249 1.23 -13.28 -13.20
C ALA A 249 1.66 -12.00 -12.48
N SER A 250 2.52 -11.23 -13.16
CA SER A 250 2.80 -9.83 -12.84
C SER A 250 2.22 -9.00 -13.98
N ARG A 251 1.44 -7.98 -13.65
CA ARG A 251 0.88 -7.07 -14.65
C ARG A 251 1.97 -6.20 -15.23
N GLU A 252 2.82 -5.66 -14.36
CA GLU A 252 4.01 -4.96 -14.77
C GLU A 252 5.11 -5.92 -15.22
N LYS A 253 5.60 -5.70 -16.43
CA LYS A 253 6.73 -6.42 -17.01
C LYS A 253 7.73 -5.44 -17.59
N LYS A 254 9.02 -5.66 -17.34
CA LYS A 254 10.10 -4.89 -17.97
C LYS A 254 11.09 -5.85 -18.58
N LEU A 255 11.34 -5.73 -19.89
CA LEU A 255 12.17 -6.67 -20.66
C LEU A 255 11.76 -8.14 -20.45
N GLY A 256 10.45 -8.41 -20.32
CA GLY A 256 9.90 -9.74 -20.05
C GLY A 256 9.96 -10.20 -18.58
N LEU A 257 10.63 -9.47 -17.69
CA LEU A 257 10.72 -9.82 -16.26
C LEU A 257 9.43 -9.41 -15.51
N PRO A 258 8.82 -10.33 -14.72
CA PRO A 258 7.63 -10.03 -13.92
C PRO A 258 7.99 -9.19 -12.68
N LEU A 259 7.83 -7.88 -12.75
CA LEU A 259 8.36 -6.96 -11.73
C LEU A 259 7.72 -7.18 -10.36
N GLN A 260 6.40 -7.32 -10.29
CA GLN A 260 5.66 -7.42 -9.03
C GLN A 260 6.01 -8.71 -8.28
N SER A 261 6.10 -9.84 -9.00
CA SER A 261 6.47 -11.13 -8.42
C SER A 261 7.91 -11.19 -7.90
N ILE A 262 8.80 -10.30 -8.35
CA ILE A 262 10.24 -10.33 -8.03
C ILE A 262 10.64 -9.23 -7.03
N PHE A 263 10.19 -7.99 -7.25
CA PHE A 263 10.72 -6.81 -6.54
C PHE A 263 9.91 -6.43 -5.31
N GLY A 264 8.59 -6.67 -5.31
CA GLY A 264 7.69 -6.30 -4.22
C GLY A 264 7.54 -7.37 -3.14
N THR A 265 8.21 -8.52 -3.25
CA THR A 265 8.04 -9.59 -2.28
C THR A 265 9.08 -9.58 -1.15
N GLY A 266 8.60 -9.84 0.07
CA GLY A 266 9.46 -10.15 1.22
C GLY A 266 10.00 -11.57 1.22
N LYS A 267 9.72 -12.38 0.18
CA LYS A 267 10.27 -13.73 -0.03
C LYS A 267 11.62 -13.68 -0.75
N TRP A 268 12.30 -14.82 -0.83
CA TRP A 268 13.50 -14.92 -1.65
C TRP A 268 13.14 -14.77 -3.14
N PRO A 269 14.02 -14.24 -4.01
CA PRO A 269 13.72 -14.02 -5.44
C PRO A 269 13.32 -15.29 -6.20
N TRP A 270 13.79 -16.46 -5.75
CA TRP A 270 13.45 -17.78 -6.30
C TRP A 270 12.27 -18.44 -5.58
N THR A 271 11.59 -17.73 -4.69
CA THR A 271 10.40 -18.22 -3.95
C THR A 271 9.25 -17.24 -4.17
N PRO A 272 8.56 -17.32 -5.31
CA PRO A 272 7.47 -16.39 -5.60
C PRO A 272 6.31 -16.54 -4.62
N ILE A 273 5.42 -15.56 -4.63
CA ILE A 273 4.10 -15.71 -4.03
C ILE A 273 3.31 -16.72 -4.87
N THR A 274 2.61 -17.63 -4.19
CA THR A 274 1.94 -18.77 -4.80
C THR A 274 0.44 -18.72 -4.57
N ARG A 275 -0.30 -19.53 -5.32
CA ARG A 275 -1.74 -19.75 -5.08
C ARG A 275 -2.04 -20.21 -3.65
N GLU A 276 -1.12 -20.94 -3.03
CA GLU A 276 -1.29 -21.43 -1.65
C GLU A 276 -1.18 -20.29 -0.63
N ASP A 277 -0.29 -19.32 -0.86
CA ASP A 277 -0.22 -18.12 -0.01
C ASP A 277 -1.54 -17.33 -0.04
N VAL A 278 -2.13 -17.20 -1.25
CA VAL A 278 -3.43 -16.54 -1.44
C VAL A 278 -4.54 -17.30 -0.73
N ARG A 279 -4.61 -18.63 -0.87
CA ARG A 279 -5.61 -19.46 -0.17
C ARG A 279 -5.50 -19.37 1.34
N LYS A 280 -4.28 -19.35 1.88
CA LYS A 280 -4.04 -19.16 3.32
C LYS A 280 -4.52 -17.80 3.80
N ALA A 281 -4.28 -16.74 3.03
CA ALA A 281 -4.77 -15.40 3.35
C ALA A 281 -6.31 -15.33 3.33
N ILE A 282 -6.95 -15.91 2.30
CA ILE A 282 -8.40 -16.02 2.21
C ILE A 282 -8.97 -16.77 3.42
N LYS A 283 -8.40 -17.94 3.76
CA LYS A 283 -8.84 -18.72 4.92
C LYS A 283 -8.73 -17.90 6.22
N TYR A 284 -7.59 -17.25 6.43
CA TYR A 284 -7.35 -16.44 7.62
C TYR A 284 -8.36 -15.30 7.78
N LEU A 285 -8.65 -14.60 6.68
CA LEU A 285 -9.63 -13.52 6.67
C LEU A 285 -11.06 -14.05 6.83
N LYS A 286 -11.42 -15.20 6.25
CA LYS A 286 -12.74 -15.83 6.43
C LYS A 286 -13.07 -16.15 7.89
N GLU A 287 -12.08 -16.51 8.69
CA GLU A 287 -12.26 -16.77 10.13
C GLU A 287 -12.77 -15.54 10.89
N ARG A 288 -12.65 -14.32 10.33
CA ARG A 288 -13.14 -13.07 10.90
C ARG A 288 -14.52 -12.65 10.36
N ASN A 289 -15.09 -13.40 9.42
CA ASN A 289 -16.40 -13.12 8.81
C ASN A 289 -16.58 -11.67 8.29
N PRO A 290 -15.67 -11.14 7.46
CA PRO A 290 -15.79 -9.78 6.94
C PRO A 290 -17.03 -9.67 6.04
N GLN A 291 -17.63 -8.49 6.05
CA GLN A 291 -18.79 -8.15 5.22
C GLN A 291 -18.41 -7.23 4.05
N LEU A 292 -17.14 -6.82 3.97
CA LEU A 292 -16.60 -6.00 2.89
C LEU A 292 -15.17 -6.43 2.55
N VAL A 293 -14.94 -6.93 1.34
CA VAL A 293 -13.62 -7.28 0.83
C VAL A 293 -13.46 -6.72 -0.58
N SER A 294 -12.35 -6.02 -0.83
CA SER A 294 -12.01 -5.52 -2.17
C SER A 294 -10.51 -5.59 -2.35
N LEU A 295 -10.06 -6.35 -3.35
CA LEU A 295 -8.65 -6.48 -3.68
C LEU A 295 -8.30 -5.59 -4.88
N SER A 296 -7.35 -4.68 -4.67
CA SER A 296 -6.85 -3.79 -5.73
C SER A 296 -6.08 -4.56 -6.80
N ALA A 297 -6.18 -4.09 -8.04
CA ALA A 297 -5.53 -4.73 -9.19
C ALA A 297 -4.10 -4.20 -9.44
N HIS A 298 -3.68 -3.13 -8.76
CA HIS A 298 -2.35 -2.55 -8.96
C HIS A 298 -1.22 -3.54 -8.71
N ASP A 299 -1.32 -4.39 -7.68
CA ASP A 299 -0.26 -5.31 -7.25
C ASP A 299 -0.68 -6.80 -7.23
N SER A 300 -1.94 -7.08 -7.53
CA SER A 300 -2.53 -8.41 -7.45
C SER A 300 -3.04 -8.86 -8.82
N CYS A 301 -2.73 -10.11 -9.18
CA CYS A 301 -3.07 -10.64 -10.50
C CYS A 301 -4.54 -11.07 -10.59
N ASP A 302 -5.07 -11.18 -11.82
CA ASP A 302 -6.47 -11.53 -12.08
C ASP A 302 -6.91 -12.82 -11.38
N TRP A 303 -6.05 -13.83 -11.35
CA TRP A 303 -6.34 -15.08 -10.63
C TRP A 303 -6.55 -14.86 -9.13
N SER A 304 -5.74 -14.01 -8.48
CA SER A 304 -5.87 -13.73 -7.06
C SER A 304 -7.13 -12.94 -6.76
N ILE A 305 -7.45 -11.94 -7.60
CA ILE A 305 -8.70 -11.17 -7.52
C ILE A 305 -9.90 -12.11 -7.63
N GLU A 306 -9.89 -13.01 -8.61
CA GLU A 306 -10.99 -13.98 -8.79
C GLU A 306 -11.07 -14.97 -7.62
N ALA A 307 -9.93 -15.41 -7.08
CA ALA A 307 -9.91 -16.27 -5.90
C ALA A 307 -10.55 -15.58 -4.69
N PHE A 308 -10.26 -14.29 -4.47
CA PHE A 308 -10.93 -13.50 -3.42
C PHE A 308 -12.43 -13.32 -3.72
N ARG A 309 -12.79 -12.94 -4.95
CA ARG A 309 -14.20 -12.78 -5.37
C ARG A 309 -15.01 -14.04 -5.10
N SER A 310 -14.55 -15.17 -5.64
CA SER A 310 -15.16 -16.48 -5.45
C SER A 310 -15.25 -16.88 -3.98
N ALA A 311 -14.26 -16.50 -3.16
CA ALA A 311 -14.23 -16.86 -1.76
C ALA A 311 -15.20 -16.04 -0.89
N PHE A 312 -15.38 -14.75 -1.17
CA PHE A 312 -16.16 -13.84 -0.33
C PHE A 312 -17.57 -13.55 -0.86
N GLY A 313 -17.90 -13.93 -2.10
CA GLY A 313 -19.26 -13.84 -2.63
C GLY A 313 -19.82 -12.43 -2.52
N GLU A 314 -20.98 -12.27 -1.87
CA GLU A 314 -21.63 -10.97 -1.66
C GLU A 314 -20.81 -9.98 -0.83
N ALA A 315 -19.91 -10.46 0.03
CA ALA A 315 -19.00 -9.58 0.77
C ALA A 315 -17.90 -9.01 -0.13
N TYR A 316 -17.65 -9.57 -1.32
CA TYR A 316 -16.68 -9.05 -2.27
C TYR A 316 -17.25 -7.92 -3.12
N GLN A 317 -16.55 -6.79 -3.21
CA GLN A 317 -16.94 -5.65 -4.02
C GLN A 317 -15.84 -5.26 -5.01
N ASP A 318 -16.18 -5.17 -6.29
CA ASP A 318 -15.30 -4.60 -7.30
C ASP A 318 -15.26 -3.08 -7.20
N ARG A 319 -14.22 -2.54 -6.58
CA ARG A 319 -14.02 -1.09 -6.54
C ARG A 319 -13.12 -0.66 -7.70
N HIS A 320 -13.71 -0.52 -8.88
CA HIS A 320 -13.06 0.10 -10.05
C HIS A 320 -13.59 1.53 -10.22
N HIS A 321 -13.00 2.49 -9.50
CA HIS A 321 -13.36 3.91 -9.58
C HIS A 321 -14.87 4.21 -9.43
N GLN A 322 -15.59 3.43 -8.62
CA GLN A 322 -17.00 3.65 -8.34
C GLN A 322 -17.20 4.34 -6.99
N LYS A 323 -18.10 5.32 -6.94
CA LYS A 323 -18.57 5.95 -5.72
C LYS A 323 -19.54 5.00 -5.01
N THR A 324 -19.03 4.04 -4.24
CA THR A 324 -19.86 3.14 -3.45
C THR A 324 -19.89 3.61 -1.99
N SER A 325 -21.05 4.10 -1.56
CA SER A 325 -21.36 4.33 -0.15
C SER A 325 -21.60 3.01 0.57
N SER A 326 -20.94 2.81 1.70
CA SER A 326 -21.20 1.70 2.63
C SER A 326 -21.72 2.23 3.95
#